data_AF-A0A1V6H288-F1
#
_entry.id   AF-A0A1V6H288-F1
#
_cell.length_a   1.000
_cell.length_b   1.000
_cell.length_c   1.000
_cell.angle_alpha   90.00
_cell.angle_beta   90.00
_cell.angle_gamma   90.00
#
_symmetry.space_group_name_H-M   'P 1'
#
loop_
_entity.id
_entity.type
_entity.pdbx_description
1 polymer ?
#
loop_
_entity_poly.entity_id
_entity_poly.type
_entity_poly.pdbx_seq_one_letter_code
_entity_poly.pdbx_strand_id
1 'polypeptide(L)' 'MRIGRISCIYDGTALLPVSVQASTNLRSAVWSSVTNTAIGAAGTVDVRDPESADHAARFYRFVWP' A
#
# COMPACT_ATOMS: atom_id res chain seq x y z
N MET A 1 19.45 -4.83 4.84
CA MET A 1 18.01 -4.60 5.11
C MET A 1 17.33 -4.27 3.80
N ARG A 2 16.36 -5.08 3.34
CA ARG A 2 15.71 -4.88 2.02
C ARG A 2 14.29 -4.39 2.26
N ILE A 3 14.05 -3.11 2.01
CA ILE A 3 12.74 -2.46 2.14
C ILE A 3 11.85 -2.97 1.01
N GLY A 4 10.62 -3.38 1.35
CA GLY A 4 9.61 -3.81 0.40
C GLY A 4 9.10 -2.62 -0.40
N ARG A 5 8.99 -2.80 -1.72
CA ARG A 5 8.48 -1.78 -2.63
C ARG A 5 7.43 -2.41 -3.52
N ILE A 6 6.28 -1.76 -3.60
CA ILE A 6 5.20 -2.14 -4.51
C ILE A 6 4.91 -0.91 -5.36
N SER A 7 4.81 -1.14 -6.67
CA SER A 7 4.38 -0.12 -7.62
C SER A 7 3.18 -0.65 -8.38
N CYS A 8 2.12 0.15 -8.43
CA CYS A 8 0.90 -0.18 -9.15
C CYS A 8 0.55 0.98 -10.10
N ILE A 9 -0.03 0.64 -11.25
CA ILE A 9 -0.56 1.58 -12.23
C ILE A 9 -2.08 1.41 -12.23
N TYR A 10 -2.80 2.52 -12.08
CA TYR A 10 -4.24 2.60 -12.15
C TYR A 10 -4.62 3.48 -13.35
N ASP A 11 -5.43 2.95 -14.25
CA ASP A 11 -6.09 3.77 -15.26
C ASP A 11 -7.31 4.46 -14.64
N GLY A 12 -7.40 5.78 -14.75
CA GLY A 12 -8.53 6.55 -14.19
C GLY A 12 -8.19 7.99 -13.82
N THR A 13 -8.94 8.52 -12.84
CA THR A 13 -8.82 9.90 -12.39
C THR A 13 -7.55 10.10 -11.56
N ALA A 14 -6.77 11.12 -11.92
CA ALA A 14 -5.62 11.57 -11.17
C ALA A 14 -6.02 12.11 -9.78
N LEU A 15 -5.07 12.10 -8.84
CA LEU A 15 -5.18 12.73 -7.51
C LEU A 15 -6.25 12.13 -6.61
N LEU A 16 -6.68 10.89 -6.86
CA LEU A 16 -7.58 10.17 -5.96
C LEU A 16 -6.85 9.81 -4.66
N PRO A 17 -7.35 10.26 -3.49
CA PRO A 17 -6.77 9.88 -2.21
C PRO A 17 -6.97 8.37 -1.99
N VAL A 18 -5.91 7.71 -1.53
CA VAL A 18 -5.90 6.28 -1.24
C VAL A 18 -5.09 6.03 0.02
N SER A 19 -5.63 5.18 0.89
CA SER A 19 -4.93 4.68 2.07
C SER A 19 -4.40 3.29 1.77
N VAL A 20 -3.10 3.09 1.95
CA VAL A 20 -2.47 1.78 1.81
C VAL A 20 -2.30 1.18 3.18
N GLN A 21 -2.80 -0.04 3.33
CA GLN A 21 -2.76 -0.76 4.60
C GLN A 21 -2.11 -2.12 4.41
N ALA A 22 -1.43 -2.60 5.45
CA ALA A 22 -0.80 -3.90 5.50
C ALA A 22 -1.34 -4.76 6.63
N SER A 23 -1.31 -6.08 6.41
CA SER A 23 -1.59 -7.09 7.41
C SER A 23 -0.58 -8.21 7.32
N THR A 24 -0.29 -8.86 8.45
CA THR A 24 0.53 -10.08 8.51
C THR A 24 -0.32 -11.35 8.41
N ASN A 25 -1.65 -11.22 8.52
CA ASN A 25 -2.56 -12.36 8.54
C ASN A 25 -3.93 -11.98 7.97
N LEU A 26 -4.25 -12.48 6.77
CA LEU A 26 -5.56 -12.26 6.12
C LEU A 26 -6.75 -12.75 6.96
N ARG A 27 -6.55 -13.69 7.88
CA ARG A 27 -7.61 -14.21 8.75
C ARG A 27 -7.89 -13.35 9.98
N SER A 28 -6.96 -12.48 10.40
CA SER A 28 -7.15 -11.69 11.63
C SER A 28 -8.03 -10.45 11.43
N ALA A 29 -8.29 -10.06 10.18
CA ALA A 29 -8.94 -8.80 9.81
C ALA A 29 -8.28 -7.53 10.39
N VAL A 30 -7.07 -7.64 10.95
CA VAL A 30 -6.30 -6.50 11.47
C VAL A 30 -5.47 -5.92 10.33
N TRP A 31 -5.64 -4.63 10.09
CA TRP A 31 -4.93 -3.88 9.06
C TRP A 31 -4.33 -2.62 9.67
N SER A 32 -3.04 -2.41 9.45
CA SER A 32 -2.30 -1.22 9.90
C SER A 32 -2.07 -0.29 8.72
N SER A 33 -2.12 1.03 8.93
CA SER A 33 -1.77 1.99 7.89
C SER A 33 -0.28 1.92 7.58
N VAL A 34 0.06 1.78 6.31
CA VAL A 34 1.43 1.88 5.80
C VAL A 34 1.70 3.32 5.37
N THR A 35 0.81 3.87 4.53
CA THR A 35 0.90 5.24 4.06
C THR A 35 -0.45 5.70 3.53
N ASN A 36 -0.70 7.01 3.61
CA ASN A 36 -1.80 7.67 2.91
C ASN A 36 -1.18 8.49 1.79
N THR A 37 -1.63 8.26 0.57
CA THR A 37 -1.08 8.91 -0.63
C THR A 37 -2.21 9.23 -1.62
N ALA A 38 -1.88 9.92 -2.69
CA ALA A 38 -2.79 10.11 -3.81
C ALA A 38 -2.23 9.37 -5.02
N ILE A 39 -3.11 8.82 -5.86
CA ILE A 39 -2.70 8.28 -7.16
C ILE A 39 -2.20 9.46 -7.99
N GLY A 40 -0.95 9.40 -8.46
CA GLY A 40 -0.33 10.48 -9.23
C GLY A 40 -1.05 10.72 -10.56
N ALA A 41 -0.76 11.83 -11.23
CA ALA A 41 -1.36 12.17 -12.52
C ALA A 41 -1.09 11.12 -13.63
N ALA A 42 -0.02 10.34 -13.48
CA ALA A 42 0.32 9.22 -14.35
C ALA A 42 -0.41 7.90 -13.97
N GLY A 43 -1.37 7.94 -13.05
CA GLY A 43 -2.03 6.74 -12.54
C GLY A 43 -1.16 5.89 -11.62
N THR A 44 0.07 6.32 -11.33
CA THR A 44 1.04 5.54 -10.57
C THR A 44 0.94 5.79 -9.08
N VAL A 45 1.10 4.72 -8.29
CA VAL A 45 1.36 4.80 -6.86
C VAL A 45 2.59 3.96 -6.53
N ASP A 46 3.51 4.56 -5.78
CA ASP A 46 4.69 3.88 -5.26
C ASP A 46 4.56 3.78 -3.75
N VAL A 47 4.54 2.56 -3.23
CA VAL A 47 4.42 2.29 -1.81
C VAL A 47 5.74 1.74 -1.31
N ARG A 48 6.29 2.43 -0.30
CA ARG A 48 7.46 1.99 0.45
C ARG A 48 7.02 1.54 1.82
N ASP A 49 7.34 0.30 2.14
CA ASP A 49 7.00 -0.29 3.43
C ASP A 49 8.28 -0.66 4.19
N PRO A 50 8.73 0.19 5.14
CA PRO A 50 9.98 -0.03 5.85
C PRO A 50 9.93 -1.25 6.76
N GLU A 51 8.76 -1.54 7.33
CA GLU A 51 8.56 -2.64 8.25
C GLU A 51 8.41 -3.98 7.52
N SER A 52 8.25 -3.99 6.19
CA SER A 52 8.13 -5.25 5.43
C SER A 52 9.32 -6.20 5.66
N ALA A 53 10.49 -5.67 6.02
CA ALA A 53 11.68 -6.45 6.30
C ALA A 53 11.55 -7.27 7.60
N ASP A 54 10.70 -6.83 8.52
CA ASP A 54 10.52 -7.43 9.85
C ASP A 54 9.39 -8.47 9.89
N HIS A 55 8.70 -8.70 8.76
CA HIS A 55 7.63 -9.69 8.66
C HIS A 55 7.88 -10.69 7.55
N ALA A 56 7.75 -11.98 7.87
CA ALA A 56 7.89 -13.07 6.92
C ALA A 56 6.86 -13.02 5.77
N ALA A 57 5.68 -12.45 6.01
CA ALA A 57 4.66 -12.22 5.01
C ALA A 57 3.92 -10.90 5.27
N ARG A 58 3.61 -10.19 4.19
CA ARG A 58 2.85 -8.94 4.18
C ARG A 58 1.77 -9.00 3.10
N PHE A 59 0.54 -8.71 3.48
CA PHE A 59 -0.59 -8.56 2.59
C PHE A 59 -0.99 -7.10 2.55
N TYR A 60 -1.25 -6.57 1.35
CA TYR A 60 -1.52 -5.16 1.15
C TYR A 60 -2.91 -4.95 0.59
N ARG A 61 -3.57 -3.87 0.99
CA ARG A 61 -4.80 -3.41 0.37
C ARG A 61 -4.77 -1.90 0.18
N PHE A 62 -5.46 -1.46 -0.86
CA PHE A 62 -5.76 -0.06 -1.13
C PHE A 62 -7.19 0.21 -0.68
N VAL A 63 -7.39 1.30 0.06
CA VAL A 63 -8.69 1.71 0.59
C VAL A 63 -8.98 3.12 0.10
N TRP A 64 -10.11 3.27 -0.58
CA TRP A 64 -10.62 4.55 -1.09
C TRP A 64 -11.71 5.08 -0.13
N PRO A 65 -11.91 6.41 -0.05
CA PRO A 65 -13.05 6.99 0.66
C PRO A 65 -14.40 6.67 0.02
#